data_AF-A0A0N4VVD8-F1
#
_entry.id   AF-A0A0N4VVD8-F1
#
_cell.length_a   1.000
_cell.length_b   1.000
_cell.length_c   1.000
_cell.angle_alpha   90.00
_cell.angle_beta   90.00
_cell.angle_gamma   90.00
#
_symmetry.space_group_name_H-M   'P 1'
#
loop_
_entity.id
_entity.type
_entity.pdbx_description
1 polymer ?
#
loop_
_entity_poly.entity_id
_entity_poly.type
_entity_poly.pdbx_seq_one_letter_code
_entity_poly.pdbx_strand_id
1 'polypeptide(L)'
;MGSAQSQEEQPDVVRIDRDEIPEEYKTVGVSSDVVKRVNAQTGSGSSEAERLKDELAHERLEKERLKREMSYLTELQARQVPSDITGDDIEERKRVFNETVERVEKKFFSYQRENVCADHEKEIMECIKANPNRVLNCGHLLAPYEKCVSDFRDEVLKGK
;
A
#
# COMPACT_ATOMS: atom_id res chain seq x y z
N MET A 1 -11.96 53.65 19.83
CA MET A 1 -12.91 53.57 18.69
C MET A 1 -12.19 54.01 17.44
N GLY A 2 -12.15 53.13 16.43
CA GLY A 2 -12.03 53.40 14.99
C GLY A 2 -10.74 54.04 14.46
N SER A 3 -9.95 53.26 13.71
CA SER A 3 -9.34 53.59 12.39
C SER A 3 -8.36 52.45 12.05
N ALA A 4 -8.77 51.45 11.28
CA ALA A 4 -8.78 51.43 9.81
C ALA A 4 -7.53 50.69 9.30
N GLN A 5 -7.78 49.57 8.62
CA GLN A 5 -6.80 48.77 7.90
C GLN A 5 -6.04 49.65 6.90
N SER A 6 -4.74 49.42 6.75
CA SER A 6 -4.00 49.88 5.58
C SER A 6 -3.05 48.76 5.18
N GLN A 7 -3.14 48.43 3.90
CA GLN A 7 -2.68 47.21 3.26
C GLN A 7 -1.16 47.05 3.29
N GLU A 8 -0.71 45.80 3.29
CA GLU A 8 0.65 45.41 2.94
C GLU A 8 0.89 45.77 1.46
N GLU A 9 1.46 46.94 1.17
CA GLU A 9 2.07 47.21 -0.13
C GLU A 9 3.53 46.74 -0.07
N GLN A 10 3.77 45.52 -0.54
CA GLN A 10 5.10 45.10 -0.97
C GLN A 10 5.56 46.07 -2.07
N PRO A 11 6.83 46.53 -2.05
CA PRO A 11 7.31 47.46 -3.07
C PRO A 11 7.11 46.83 -4.45
N ASP A 12 6.48 47.56 -5.36
CA ASP A 12 6.23 47.11 -6.74
C ASP A 12 7.58 46.92 -7.45
N VAL A 13 8.05 45.67 -7.48
CA VAL A 13 9.31 45.32 -8.14
C VAL A 13 9.03 45.23 -9.64
N VAL A 14 9.22 46.34 -10.33
CA VAL A 14 9.19 46.40 -11.79
C VAL A 14 10.37 45.57 -12.32
N ARG A 15 10.07 44.34 -12.77
CA ARG A 15 11.02 43.49 -13.48
C ARG A 15 11.03 43.91 -14.94
N ILE A 16 12.00 44.74 -15.30
CA ILE A 16 12.18 45.16 -16.69
C ILE A 16 12.86 44.02 -17.43
N ASP A 17 12.10 43.35 -18.30
CA ASP A 17 12.65 42.35 -19.19
C ASP A 17 13.53 43.04 -20.25
N ARG A 18 14.57 42.34 -20.73
CA ARG A 18 15.59 42.95 -21.59
C ARG A 18 15.06 43.48 -22.93
N ASP A 19 13.85 43.07 -23.28
CA ASP A 19 13.12 43.45 -24.49
C ASP A 19 12.30 44.75 -24.31
N GLU A 20 12.13 45.22 -23.06
CA GLU A 20 11.38 46.45 -22.71
C GLU A 20 12.28 47.71 -22.63
N ILE A 21 13.59 47.55 -22.81
CA ILE A 21 14.55 48.63 -22.74
C ILE A 21 14.53 49.40 -24.07
N PRO A 22 14.20 50.71 -24.10
CA PRO A 22 14.23 51.50 -25.32
C PRO A 22 15.62 51.46 -25.97
N GLU A 23 15.68 51.42 -27.31
CA GLU A 23 16.93 51.32 -28.11
C GLU A 23 17.97 52.39 -27.71
N GLU A 24 17.51 53.55 -27.25
CA GLU A 24 18.31 54.68 -26.76
C GLU A 24 19.14 54.36 -25.50
N TYR A 25 18.69 53.40 -24.67
CA TYR A 25 19.35 52.99 -23.43
C TYR A 25 20.11 51.67 -23.54
N LYS A 26 19.99 50.98 -24.68
CA LYS A 26 20.62 49.67 -24.94
C LYS A 26 22.15 49.72 -24.89
N THR A 27 22.73 50.89 -25.09
CA THR A 27 24.19 51.13 -25.13
C THR A 27 24.74 51.70 -23.83
N VAL A 28 23.89 52.03 -22.84
CA VAL A 28 24.32 52.63 -21.58
C VAL A 28 24.73 51.52 -20.61
N GLY A 29 26.03 51.23 -20.57
CA GLY A 29 26.59 50.25 -19.65
C GLY A 29 26.62 50.77 -18.22
N VAL A 30 25.99 50.05 -17.28
CA VAL A 30 26.16 50.33 -15.85
C VAL A 30 27.56 49.87 -15.44
N SER A 31 28.35 50.76 -14.83
CA SER A 31 29.66 50.40 -14.31
C SER A 31 29.55 49.26 -13.29
N SER A 32 30.47 48.30 -13.36
CA SER A 32 30.53 47.17 -12.43
C SER A 32 30.63 47.61 -10.96
N ASP A 33 31.15 48.80 -10.71
CA ASP A 33 31.24 49.37 -9.37
C ASP A 33 29.90 49.90 -8.83
N VAL A 34 29.00 50.34 -9.73
CA VAL A 34 27.63 50.74 -9.36
C VAL A 34 26.80 49.49 -9.05
N VAL A 35 26.94 48.44 -9.86
CA VAL A 35 26.27 47.15 -9.65
C VAL A 35 26.69 46.54 -8.31
N LYS A 36 27.99 46.53 -8.00
CA LYS A 36 28.51 46.05 -6.70
C LYS A 36 27.95 46.84 -5.52
N ARG A 37 27.83 48.16 -5.65
CA ARG A 37 27.34 49.02 -4.57
C ARG A 37 25.86 48.79 -4.29
N VAL A 38 25.04 48.62 -5.32
CA VAL A 38 23.60 48.31 -5.18
C VAL A 38 23.40 46.91 -4.60
N ASN A 39 24.16 45.89 -5.07
CA ASN A 39 24.12 44.55 -4.49
C ASN A 39 24.61 44.50 -3.03
N ALA A 40 25.57 45.34 -2.66
CA ALA A 40 26.02 45.47 -1.28
C ALA A 40 24.97 46.18 -0.41
N GLN A 41 24.19 47.10 -0.98
CA GLN A 41 23.15 47.84 -0.28
C GLN A 41 21.88 47.00 -0.03
N THR A 42 21.62 45.99 -0.87
CA THR A 42 20.59 44.95 -0.63
C THR A 42 21.10 43.78 0.23
N GLY A 43 22.39 43.76 0.59
CA GLY A 43 23.11 42.67 1.26
C GLY A 43 22.88 42.51 2.77
N SER A 44 21.82 43.09 3.36
CA SER A 44 21.50 42.91 4.78
C SER A 44 20.96 41.50 5.14
N GLY A 45 20.92 40.56 4.18
CA GLY A 45 20.58 39.14 4.38
C GLY A 45 21.77 38.17 4.33
N SER A 46 23.01 38.67 4.45
CA SER A 46 24.24 37.87 4.22
C SER A 46 24.36 36.63 5.10
N SER A 47 23.95 36.70 6.38
CA SER A 47 24.08 35.58 7.31
C SER A 47 23.11 34.45 7.02
N GLU A 48 21.90 34.78 6.58
CA GLU A 48 20.87 33.80 6.22
C GLU A 48 21.20 33.15 4.88
N ALA A 49 21.70 33.93 3.92
CA ALA A 49 22.17 33.42 2.64
C ALA A 49 23.39 32.48 2.77
N GLU A 50 24.31 32.73 3.70
CA GLU A 50 25.42 31.81 4.00
C GLU A 50 24.94 30.54 4.70
N ARG A 51 24.04 30.65 5.69
CA ARG A 51 23.44 29.47 6.35
C ARG A 51 22.71 28.56 5.37
N LEU A 52 21.92 29.14 4.47
CA LEU A 52 21.19 28.38 3.44
C LEU A 52 22.14 27.72 2.43
N LYS A 53 23.30 28.32 2.15
CA LYS A 53 24.33 27.69 1.29
C LYS A 53 24.98 26.50 1.98
N ASP A 54 25.31 26.62 3.26
CA ASP A 54 25.88 25.52 4.04
C ASP A 54 24.88 24.37 4.21
N GLU A 55 23.61 24.68 4.48
CA GLU A 55 22.53 23.70 4.57
C GLU A 55 22.29 23.00 3.23
N LEU A 56 22.30 23.75 2.12
CA LEU A 56 22.21 23.19 0.77
C LEU A 56 23.40 22.27 0.44
N ALA A 57 24.60 22.60 0.91
CA ALA A 57 25.78 21.77 0.74
C ALA A 57 25.66 20.45 1.54
N HIS A 58 25.16 20.54 2.78
CA HIS A 58 24.90 19.36 3.62
C HIS A 58 23.85 18.44 2.99
N GLU A 59 22.72 18.99 2.55
CA GLU A 59 21.65 18.26 1.87
C GLU A 59 22.13 17.58 0.58
N ARG A 60 23.02 18.21 -0.18
CA ARG A 60 23.62 17.59 -1.37
C ARG A 60 24.48 16.39 -1.03
N LEU A 61 25.28 16.47 0.04
CA LEU A 61 26.10 15.35 0.53
C LEU A 61 25.22 14.20 1.05
N GLU A 62 24.19 14.51 1.83
CA GLU A 62 23.23 13.54 2.35
C GLU A 62 22.47 12.86 1.20
N LYS A 63 22.02 13.62 0.21
CA LYS A 63 21.36 13.10 -1.00
C LYS A 63 22.27 12.18 -1.81
N GLU A 64 23.56 12.50 -1.93
CA GLU A 64 24.52 11.61 -2.57
C GLU A 64 24.71 10.31 -1.77
N ARG A 65 24.80 10.40 -0.44
CA ARG A 65 24.88 9.22 0.43
C ARG A 65 23.66 8.32 0.25
N LEU A 66 22.47 8.89 0.35
CA LEU A 66 21.20 8.19 0.17
C LEU A 66 21.08 7.58 -1.23
N LYS A 67 21.54 8.28 -2.28
CA LYS A 67 21.58 7.72 -3.64
C LYS A 67 22.49 6.50 -3.74
N ARG A 68 23.68 6.52 -3.12
CA ARG A 68 24.59 5.36 -3.11
C ARG A 68 24.00 4.19 -2.32
N GLU A 69 23.34 4.47 -1.21
CA GLU A 69 22.67 3.46 -0.41
C GLU A 69 21.48 2.85 -1.16
N MET A 70 20.67 3.68 -1.84
CA MET A 70 19.56 3.23 -2.66
C MET A 70 20.02 2.40 -3.86
N SER A 71 21.12 2.80 -4.53
CA SER A 71 21.70 2.00 -5.61
C SER A 71 22.23 0.66 -5.10
N TYR A 72 22.89 0.64 -3.93
CA TYR A 72 23.39 -0.58 -3.32
C TYR A 72 22.26 -1.54 -2.91
N LEU A 73 21.19 -1.02 -2.29
CA LEU A 73 20.00 -1.80 -1.96
C LEU A 73 19.30 -2.32 -3.22
N THR A 74 19.22 -1.51 -4.27
CA THR A 74 18.65 -1.92 -5.58
C THR A 74 19.47 -3.04 -6.20
N GLU A 75 20.81 -2.99 -6.15
CA GLU A 75 21.68 -4.07 -6.62
C GLU A 75 21.51 -5.36 -5.80
N LEU A 76 21.40 -5.26 -4.48
CA LEU A 76 21.13 -6.42 -3.62
C LEU A 76 19.76 -7.05 -3.93
N GLN A 77 18.74 -6.21 -4.16
CA GLN A 77 17.40 -6.68 -4.52
C GLN A 77 17.38 -7.30 -5.92
N ALA A 78 18.10 -6.72 -6.90
CA ALA A 78 18.26 -7.31 -8.23
C ALA A 78 19.02 -8.65 -8.21
N ARG A 79 19.85 -8.88 -7.18
CA ARG A 79 20.52 -10.16 -6.97
C ARG A 79 19.65 -11.18 -6.23
N GLN A 80 18.64 -10.74 -5.47
CA GLN A 80 17.72 -11.60 -4.71
C GLN A 80 16.43 -11.95 -5.46
N VAL A 81 15.94 -11.03 -6.29
CA VAL A 81 14.81 -11.27 -7.17
C VAL A 81 15.39 -11.80 -8.47
N PRO A 82 15.07 -13.03 -8.92
CA PRO A 82 15.38 -13.43 -10.29
C PRO A 82 14.73 -12.39 -11.19
N SER A 83 15.55 -11.65 -11.94
CA SER A 83 15.11 -10.55 -12.82
C SER A 83 14.19 -11.02 -13.95
N ASP A 84 14.08 -12.33 -14.15
CA ASP A 84 13.26 -12.98 -15.15
C ASP A 84 12.20 -13.85 -14.45
N ILE A 85 11.22 -13.24 -13.79
CA ILE A 85 9.94 -13.91 -13.54
C ILE A 85 9.03 -13.45 -14.67
N THR A 86 9.05 -14.20 -15.76
CA THR A 86 8.17 -13.98 -16.90
C THR A 86 6.72 -14.28 -16.50
N GLY A 87 5.74 -13.83 -17.30
CA GLY A 87 4.33 -14.21 -17.09
C GLY A 87 4.14 -15.73 -17.02
N ASP A 88 4.94 -16.46 -17.80
CA ASP A 88 4.99 -17.93 -17.83
C ASP A 88 5.48 -18.52 -16.49
N ASP A 89 6.48 -17.92 -15.82
CA ASP A 89 6.95 -18.38 -14.51
C ASP A 89 5.88 -18.23 -13.41
N ILE A 90 5.03 -17.22 -13.51
CA ILE A 90 3.91 -17.01 -12.59
C ILE A 90 2.83 -18.06 -12.84
N GLU A 91 2.55 -18.36 -14.11
CA GLU A 91 1.58 -19.37 -14.50
C GLU A 91 2.04 -20.78 -14.11
N GLU A 92 3.32 -21.10 -14.29
CA GLU A 92 3.90 -22.37 -13.85
C GLU A 92 3.87 -22.52 -12.32
N ARG A 93 4.17 -21.46 -11.56
CA ARG A 93 4.01 -21.49 -10.10
C ARG A 93 2.56 -21.69 -9.67
N LYS A 94 1.60 -21.04 -10.34
CA LYS A 94 0.17 -21.27 -10.08
C LYS A 94 -0.22 -22.71 -10.36
N ARG A 95 0.28 -23.30 -11.45
CA ARG A 95 0.05 -24.71 -11.79
C ARG A 95 0.61 -25.65 -10.72
N VAL A 96 1.87 -25.45 -10.31
CA VAL A 96 2.51 -26.26 -9.26
C VAL A 96 1.77 -26.12 -7.92
N PHE A 97 1.33 -24.91 -7.58
CA PHE A 97 0.52 -24.67 -6.39
C PHE A 97 -0.81 -25.43 -6.45
N ASN A 98 -1.57 -25.29 -7.53
CA ASN A 98 -2.85 -25.98 -7.70
C ASN A 98 -2.69 -27.50 -7.66
N GLU A 99 -1.67 -28.04 -8.34
CA GLU A 99 -1.38 -29.48 -8.29
C GLU A 99 -1.04 -29.95 -6.86
N THR A 100 -0.34 -29.11 -6.09
CA THR A 100 -0.01 -29.42 -4.70
C THR A 100 -1.25 -29.39 -3.81
N VAL A 101 -2.15 -28.42 -4.02
CA VAL A 101 -3.45 -28.37 -3.34
C VAL A 101 -4.26 -29.61 -3.65
N GLU A 102 -4.42 -29.98 -4.93
CA GLU A 102 -5.13 -31.21 -5.32
C GLU A 102 -4.52 -32.47 -4.68
N ARG A 103 -3.18 -32.53 -4.58
CA ARG A 103 -2.49 -33.67 -3.97
C ARG A 103 -2.71 -33.72 -2.45
N VAL A 104 -2.79 -32.57 -1.78
CA VAL A 104 -3.12 -32.48 -0.35
C VAL A 104 -4.59 -32.82 -0.12
N GLU A 105 -5.51 -32.27 -0.91
CA GLU A 105 -6.92 -32.60 -0.89
C GLU A 105 -7.13 -34.11 -1.10
N LYS A 106 -6.50 -34.70 -2.12
CA LYS A 106 -6.58 -36.13 -2.36
C LYS A 106 -5.95 -36.96 -1.23
N LYS A 107 -4.90 -36.50 -0.56
CA LYS A 107 -4.27 -37.27 0.52
C LYS A 107 -5.02 -37.18 1.85
N PHE A 108 -5.57 -36.02 2.16
CA PHE A 108 -6.11 -35.73 3.49
C PHE A 108 -7.63 -35.60 3.51
N PHE A 109 -8.26 -35.33 2.37
CA PHE A 109 -9.70 -35.10 2.25
C PHE A 109 -10.42 -36.12 1.35
N SER A 110 -9.71 -37.03 0.67
CA SER A 110 -10.36 -38.12 -0.10
C SER A 110 -11.12 -39.11 0.77
N TYR A 111 -10.75 -39.21 2.05
CA TYR A 111 -11.49 -40.00 3.04
C TYR A 111 -12.27 -39.07 3.96
N GLN A 112 -13.36 -38.52 3.44
CA GLN A 112 -14.46 -38.09 4.30
C GLN A 112 -15.25 -39.36 4.64
N ARG A 113 -15.33 -39.72 5.93
CA ARG A 113 -16.21 -40.81 6.35
C ARG A 113 -17.63 -40.48 5.87
N GLU A 114 -18.29 -41.47 5.28
CA GLU A 114 -19.69 -41.34 4.85
C GLU A 114 -20.55 -40.87 6.03
N ASN A 115 -21.61 -40.11 5.74
CA ASN A 115 -22.54 -39.64 6.77
C ASN A 115 -23.31 -40.83 7.34
N VAL A 116 -22.79 -41.40 8.43
CA VAL A 116 -23.36 -42.57 9.13
C VAL A 116 -24.77 -42.29 9.66
N CYS A 117 -25.13 -41.01 9.87
CA CYS A 117 -26.42 -40.59 10.39
C CYS A 117 -27.39 -40.10 9.29
N ALA A 118 -27.07 -40.33 8.01
CA ALA A 118 -27.88 -39.87 6.87
C ALA A 118 -29.31 -40.44 6.89
N ASP A 119 -29.49 -41.67 7.38
CA ASP A 119 -30.82 -42.30 7.46
C ASP A 119 -31.73 -41.56 8.44
N HIS A 120 -31.21 -41.22 9.64
CA HIS A 120 -31.94 -40.41 10.62
C HIS A 120 -32.21 -38.99 10.12
N GLU A 121 -31.26 -38.39 9.40
CA GLU A 121 -31.46 -37.08 8.77
C GLU A 121 -32.60 -37.13 7.75
N LYS A 122 -32.66 -38.19 6.94
CA LYS A 122 -33.73 -38.40 5.96
C LYS A 122 -35.09 -38.54 6.63
N GLU A 123 -35.20 -39.33 7.70
CA GLU A 123 -36.43 -39.49 8.48
C GLU A 123 -36.92 -38.18 9.09
N ILE A 124 -36.01 -37.38 9.66
CA ILE A 124 -36.34 -36.04 10.19
C ILE A 124 -36.85 -35.15 9.05
N MET A 125 -36.16 -35.13 7.92
CA MET A 125 -36.54 -34.30 6.77
C MET A 125 -37.87 -34.73 6.15
N GLU A 126 -38.16 -36.02 6.09
CA GLU A 126 -39.46 -36.55 5.66
C GLU A 126 -40.58 -36.14 6.63
N CYS A 127 -40.34 -36.22 7.94
CA CYS A 127 -41.31 -35.79 8.94
C CYS A 127 -41.59 -34.28 8.87
N ILE A 128 -40.56 -33.45 8.69
CA ILE A 128 -40.71 -31.99 8.54
C ILE A 128 -41.49 -31.66 7.27
N LYS A 129 -41.18 -32.32 6.15
CA LYS A 129 -41.91 -32.16 4.88
C LYS A 129 -43.39 -32.55 5.03
N ALA A 130 -43.68 -33.60 5.79
CA ALA A 130 -45.05 -34.02 6.09
C ALA A 130 -45.77 -33.08 7.08
N ASN A 131 -45.04 -32.33 7.90
CA ASN A 131 -45.58 -31.49 8.98
C ASN A 131 -45.01 -30.06 8.96
N PRO A 132 -45.21 -29.27 7.88
CA PRO A 132 -44.57 -27.96 7.72
C PRO A 132 -44.92 -26.95 8.82
N ASN A 133 -46.14 -27.03 9.36
CA ASN A 133 -46.63 -26.13 10.42
C ASN A 133 -46.57 -26.75 11.83
N ARG A 134 -46.02 -27.97 11.96
CA ARG A 134 -46.00 -28.74 13.21
C ARG A 134 -44.67 -29.47 13.41
N VAL A 135 -43.57 -28.75 13.24
CA VAL A 135 -42.19 -29.28 13.32
C VAL A 135 -41.90 -29.96 14.67
N LEU A 136 -42.50 -29.48 15.77
CA LEU A 136 -42.33 -30.06 17.10
C LEU A 136 -42.79 -31.53 17.20
N ASN A 137 -43.71 -31.98 16.32
CA ASN A 137 -44.12 -33.37 16.28
C ASN A 137 -42.98 -34.30 15.85
N CYS A 138 -41.99 -33.78 15.13
CA CYS A 138 -40.80 -34.51 14.70
C CYS A 138 -39.69 -34.53 15.76
N GLY A 139 -39.89 -33.88 16.93
CA GLY A 139 -38.86 -33.77 17.96
C GLY A 139 -38.38 -35.10 18.52
N HIS A 140 -39.24 -36.13 18.52
CA HIS A 140 -38.85 -37.48 18.94
C HIS A 140 -37.79 -38.14 18.03
N LEU A 141 -37.66 -37.68 16.78
CA LEU A 141 -36.65 -38.15 15.82
C LEU A 141 -35.27 -37.51 16.05
N LEU A 142 -35.18 -36.45 16.86
CA LEU A 142 -33.91 -35.80 17.17
C LEU A 142 -33.05 -36.62 18.15
N ALA A 143 -33.66 -37.26 19.14
CA ALA A 143 -32.94 -38.07 20.13
C ALA A 143 -32.07 -39.20 19.50
N PRO A 144 -32.57 -40.01 18.54
CA PRO A 144 -31.73 -41.01 17.87
C PRO A 144 -30.66 -40.38 16.96
N TYR A 145 -30.97 -39.26 16.30
CA TYR A 145 -30.01 -38.53 15.47
C TYR A 145 -28.85 -37.95 16.29
N GLU A 146 -29.15 -37.27 17.40
CA GLU A 146 -28.14 -36.72 18.31
C GLU A 146 -27.24 -37.82 18.89
N LYS A 147 -27.84 -38.97 19.24
CA LYS A 147 -27.08 -40.13 19.70
C LYS A 147 -26.13 -40.64 18.61
N CYS A 148 -26.62 -40.82 17.39
CA CYS A 148 -25.79 -41.25 16.25
C CYS A 148 -24.62 -40.29 16.01
N VAL A 149 -24.88 -38.98 16.02
CA VAL A 149 -23.84 -37.95 15.83
C VAL A 149 -22.82 -37.97 16.98
N SER A 150 -23.28 -38.16 18.21
CA SER A 150 -22.40 -38.28 19.38
C SER A 150 -21.52 -39.51 19.31
N ASP A 151 -22.10 -40.68 18.98
CA ASP A 151 -21.38 -41.95 18.86
C ASP A 151 -20.35 -41.88 17.72
N PHE A 152 -20.71 -41.30 16.58
CA PHE A 152 -19.80 -41.07 15.45
C PHE A 152 -18.67 -40.12 15.81
N ARG A 153 -18.96 -39.01 16.49
CA ARG A 153 -17.94 -38.07 16.98
C ARG A 153 -16.96 -38.77 17.92
N ASP A 154 -17.46 -39.61 18.82
CA ASP A 154 -16.65 -40.40 19.73
C ASP A 154 -15.76 -41.41 18.99
N GLU A 155 -16.26 -42.05 17.94
CA GLU A 155 -15.49 -42.97 17.10
C GLU A 155 -14.34 -42.24 16.37
N VAL A 156 -14.64 -41.08 15.78
CA VAL A 156 -13.65 -40.23 15.10
C VAL A 156 -12.58 -39.75 16.08
N LEU A 157 -12.97 -39.30 17.28
CA LEU A 157 -12.02 -38.83 18.31
C LEU A 157 -11.17 -39.96 18.89
N LYS A 158 -11.70 -41.19 18.94
CA LYS A 158 -10.97 -42.38 19.42
C LYS A 158 -10.05 -42.98 18.34
N GLY A 159 -10.05 -42.43 17.13
CA GLY A 159 -9.12 -42.82 16.05
C GLY A 159 -9.27 -44.27 15.59
N LYS A 160 -10.46 -44.86 15.79
CA LYS A 160 -10.83 -46.10 15.11
C LYS A 160 -11.31 -45.79 13.70
#